data_AF-A0A7V9VDD4-F1
#
_entry.id   AF-A0A7V9VDD4-F1
#
_cell.length_a   1.000
_cell.length_b   1.000
_cell.length_c   1.000
_cell.angle_alpha   90.00
_cell.angle_beta   90.00
_cell.angle_gamma   90.00
#
_symmetry.space_group_name_H-M   'P 1'
#
loop_
_entity.id
_entity.type
_entity.pdbx_description
1 polymer ?
#
loop_
_entity_poly.entity_id
_entity_poly.type
_entity_poly.pdbx_seq_one_letter_code
_entity_poly.pdbx_strand_id
1 'polypeptide(L)'
;QKQDNRFLGDLLPERDRRGVPLLDQNLRTELPNVWAAGDYVVNPTNFISSIGEGKRVADLIDQQLRGAQPKIKEMEITRVPTEFLATPNALLAEGVAEWSLTAMSRRLVWGDDYAGVPRQGMPTLPVPERGIGTHDNTLESEIGFTKPIGFEEAKRCLQCQLNIFIDGNRCILCNGCVDACPHQCIEMISLDRIHSIDNDVEMAEMARAELGPNATAMVIDERACIRCGICVDWCPTECLTMDHFRVTPAEPRESVDLAIVAD
;
A
#
# COMPACT_ATOMS: atom_id res chain seq x y z
N GLN A 1 -22.21 18.97 -3.53
CA GLN A 1 -22.20 19.17 -2.06
C GLN A 1 -21.60 20.54 -1.76
N LYS A 2 -22.07 21.21 -0.69
CA LYS A 2 -21.41 22.40 -0.14
C LYS A 2 -20.66 21.95 1.11
N GLN A 3 -19.48 22.51 1.35
CA GLN A 3 -18.72 22.21 2.55
C GLN A 3 -19.38 22.87 3.77
N ASP A 4 -19.37 22.14 4.88
CA ASP A 4 -19.81 22.67 6.16
C ASP A 4 -18.69 23.51 6.79
N ASN A 5 -18.86 24.83 6.72
CA ASN A 5 -17.90 25.79 7.26
C ASN A 5 -18.33 26.40 8.59
N ARG A 6 -19.36 25.85 9.26
CA ARG A 6 -19.86 26.40 10.53
C ARG A 6 -18.76 26.48 11.58
N PHE A 7 -17.82 25.54 11.58
CA PHE A 7 -16.67 25.54 12.48
C PHE A 7 -15.65 26.65 12.18
N LEU A 8 -15.46 27.00 10.90
CA LEU A 8 -14.47 28.00 10.47
C LEU A 8 -14.99 29.43 10.58
N GLY A 9 -16.29 29.64 10.72
CA GLY A 9 -16.90 30.98 10.80
C GLY A 9 -16.43 31.87 9.64
N ASP A 10 -15.88 33.03 9.98
CA ASP A 10 -15.38 34.05 9.04
C ASP A 10 -13.84 34.05 8.88
N LEU A 11 -13.13 33.03 9.39
CA LEU A 11 -11.66 32.97 9.35
C LEU A 11 -11.09 32.95 7.92
N LEU A 12 -11.84 32.39 6.97
CA LEU A 12 -11.45 32.25 5.57
C LEU A 12 -12.56 32.85 4.70
N PRO A 13 -12.57 34.18 4.48
CA PRO A 13 -13.64 34.87 3.76
C PRO A 13 -13.65 34.55 2.26
N GLU A 14 -12.49 34.32 1.65
CA GLU A 14 -12.40 34.03 0.22
C GLU A 14 -12.65 32.55 -0.07
N ARG A 15 -13.86 32.26 -0.56
CA ARG A 15 -14.32 30.89 -0.83
C ARG A 15 -14.84 30.73 -2.25
N ASP A 16 -14.71 29.52 -2.77
CA ASP A 16 -15.36 29.13 -4.01
C ASP A 16 -16.89 28.98 -3.83
N ARG A 17 -17.59 28.68 -4.92
CA ARG A 17 -19.06 28.50 -4.93
C ARG A 17 -19.55 27.34 -4.03
N ARG A 18 -18.66 26.45 -3.62
CA ARG A 18 -18.93 25.28 -2.77
C ARG A 18 -18.62 25.57 -1.29
N GLY A 19 -18.01 26.71 -0.99
CA GLY A 19 -17.57 27.09 0.35
C GLY A 19 -16.17 26.59 0.68
N VAL A 20 -15.39 26.09 -0.28
CA VAL A 20 -13.99 25.73 -0.06
C VAL A 20 -13.15 27.02 -0.06
N PRO A 21 -12.25 27.23 0.90
CA PRO A 21 -11.29 28.33 0.87
C PRO A 21 -10.46 28.32 -0.42
N LEU A 22 -10.08 29.48 -0.94
CA LEU A 22 -9.12 29.52 -2.03
C LEU A 22 -7.76 29.00 -1.57
N LEU A 23 -7.22 28.04 -2.32
CA LEU A 23 -5.95 27.39 -2.02
C LEU A 23 -4.92 27.66 -3.12
N ASP A 24 -3.65 27.72 -2.75
CA ASP A 24 -2.54 27.71 -3.68
C ASP A 24 -2.21 26.29 -4.19
N GLN A 25 -1.15 26.18 -4.99
CA GLN A 25 -0.66 24.90 -5.54
C GLN A 25 -0.20 23.91 -4.47
N ASN A 26 0.12 24.41 -3.28
CA ASN A 26 0.59 23.68 -2.11
C ASN A 26 -0.55 23.41 -1.11
N LEU A 27 -1.81 23.59 -1.52
CA LEU A 27 -2.99 23.41 -0.68
C LEU A 27 -3.03 24.32 0.56
N ARG A 28 -2.31 25.43 0.50
CA ARG A 28 -2.26 26.44 1.56
C ARG A 28 -3.36 27.46 1.35
N THR A 29 -3.99 27.87 2.44
CA THR A 29 -4.96 28.97 2.43
C THR A 29 -4.28 30.34 2.45
N GLU A 30 -5.05 31.41 2.36
CA GLU A 30 -4.57 32.78 2.57
C GLU A 30 -3.99 33.02 3.98
N LEU A 31 -4.41 32.22 4.98
CA LEU A 31 -3.92 32.35 6.34
C LEU A 31 -2.52 31.75 6.52
N PRO A 32 -1.64 32.40 7.30
CA PRO A 32 -0.33 31.86 7.60
C PRO A 32 -0.48 30.58 8.43
N ASN A 33 0.26 29.54 8.02
CA ASN A 33 0.27 28.23 8.68
C ASN A 33 -1.06 27.46 8.65
N VAL A 34 -1.93 27.72 7.67
CA VAL A 34 -3.20 27.00 7.53
C VAL A 34 -3.28 26.37 6.13
N TRP A 35 -3.51 25.06 6.11
CA TRP A 35 -3.67 24.24 4.90
C TRP A 35 -4.99 23.47 4.95
N ALA A 36 -5.45 23.00 3.79
CA ALA A 36 -6.63 22.18 3.66
C ALA A 36 -6.37 21.02 2.69
N ALA A 37 -6.80 19.80 3.01
CA ALA A 37 -6.57 18.62 2.18
C ALA A 37 -7.78 17.67 2.19
N GLY A 38 -7.84 16.75 1.22
CA GLY A 38 -8.83 15.69 1.14
C GLY A 38 -10.19 16.17 0.65
N ASP A 39 -11.24 15.44 1.05
CA ASP A 39 -12.61 15.63 0.53
C ASP A 39 -13.19 17.02 0.80
N TYR A 40 -12.66 17.72 1.82
CA TYR A 40 -13.00 19.11 2.08
C TYR A 40 -12.62 20.04 0.92
N VAL A 41 -11.55 19.74 0.18
CA VAL A 41 -11.04 20.58 -0.92
C VAL A 41 -11.71 20.23 -2.25
N VAL A 42 -11.77 18.93 -2.59
CA VAL A 42 -12.09 18.50 -3.96
C VAL A 42 -13.51 17.89 -4.07
N ASN A 43 -14.26 17.77 -2.97
CA ASN A 43 -15.43 16.87 -2.79
C ASN A 43 -14.97 15.38 -2.78
N PRO A 44 -15.84 14.34 -2.81
CA PRO A 44 -15.39 12.98 -2.51
C PRO A 44 -14.36 12.55 -3.56
N THR A 45 -13.12 12.39 -3.10
CA THR A 45 -12.02 11.84 -3.88
C THR A 45 -11.85 10.37 -3.50
N ASN A 46 -10.99 9.64 -4.20
CA ASN A 46 -10.64 8.31 -3.72
C ASN A 46 -9.75 8.44 -2.46
N PHE A 47 -9.89 7.50 -1.53
CA PHE A 47 -9.17 7.53 -0.25
C PHE A 47 -7.64 7.64 -0.41
N ILE A 48 -7.08 7.08 -1.50
CA ILE A 48 -5.65 7.12 -1.82
C ILE A 48 -5.20 8.56 -2.09
N SER A 49 -5.95 9.31 -2.91
CA SER A 49 -5.68 10.71 -3.23
C SER A 49 -5.77 11.59 -1.98
N SER A 50 -6.82 11.41 -1.16
CA SER A 50 -7.00 12.16 0.09
C SER A 50 -5.86 11.91 1.09
N ILE A 51 -5.38 10.66 1.22
CA ILE A 51 -4.18 10.35 2.02
C ILE A 51 -2.94 11.02 1.42
N GLY A 52 -2.75 10.92 0.10
CA GLY A 52 -1.59 11.51 -0.58
C GLY A 52 -1.52 13.02 -0.42
N GLU A 53 -2.66 13.72 -0.49
CA GLU A 53 -2.77 15.15 -0.17
C GLU A 53 -2.42 15.44 1.28
N GLY A 54 -2.96 14.67 2.23
CA GLY A 54 -2.65 14.83 3.65
C GLY A 54 -1.16 14.68 3.94
N LYS A 55 -0.49 13.70 3.31
CA LYS A 55 0.96 13.52 3.44
C LYS A 55 1.75 14.71 2.89
N ARG A 56 1.40 15.21 1.69
CA ARG A 56 2.05 16.39 1.10
C ARG A 56 1.91 17.63 1.98
N VAL A 57 0.71 17.89 2.51
CA VAL A 57 0.47 19.02 3.42
C VAL A 57 1.27 18.87 4.71
N ALA A 58 1.36 17.66 5.27
CA ALA A 58 2.17 17.41 6.47
C ALA A 58 3.66 17.72 6.25
N ASP A 59 4.22 17.37 5.09
CA ASP A 59 5.61 17.66 4.76
C ASP A 59 5.87 19.17 4.61
N LEU A 60 4.92 19.91 4.04
CA LEU A 60 4.98 21.38 3.95
C LEU A 60 4.88 22.07 5.32
N ILE A 61 4.00 21.57 6.19
CA ILE A 61 3.89 22.05 7.58
C ILE A 61 5.22 21.82 8.30
N ASP A 62 5.78 20.62 8.22
CA ASP A 62 7.05 20.27 8.88
C ASP A 62 8.20 21.16 8.37
N GLN A 63 8.30 21.36 7.05
CA GLN A 63 9.29 22.26 6.45
C GLN A 63 9.15 23.69 6.96
N GLN A 64 7.92 24.22 7.02
CA GLN A 64 7.66 25.58 7.47
C GLN A 64 7.95 25.77 8.97
N LEU A 65 7.66 24.77 9.80
CA LEU A 65 7.96 24.80 11.23
C LEU A 65 9.45 24.67 11.53
N ARG A 66 10.19 23.84 10.76
CA ARG A 66 11.62 23.61 10.97
C ARG A 66 12.51 24.68 10.33
N GLY A 67 12.03 25.38 9.31
CA GLY A 67 12.85 26.28 8.49
C GLY A 67 13.93 25.56 7.67
N ALA A 68 13.85 24.23 7.56
CA ALA A 68 14.77 23.38 6.84
C ALA A 68 13.99 22.21 6.22
N GLN A 69 14.48 21.69 5.10
CA GLN A 69 13.95 20.45 4.54
C GLN A 69 14.17 19.30 5.54
N PRO A 70 13.18 18.40 5.74
CA PRO A 70 13.36 17.23 6.57
C PRO A 70 14.58 16.44 6.07
N LYS A 71 15.54 16.18 6.97
CA LYS A 71 16.66 15.30 6.64
C LYS A 71 16.09 13.91 6.36
N ILE A 72 16.27 13.44 5.13
CA ILE A 72 16.05 12.04 4.78
C ILE A 72 16.98 11.24 5.70
N LYS A 73 16.41 10.45 6.62
CA LYS A 73 17.21 9.53 7.43
C LYS A 73 17.84 8.54 6.46
N GLU A 74 19.15 8.33 6.55
CA GLU A 74 19.77 7.18 5.92
C GLU A 74 19.13 5.93 6.53
N MET A 75 18.39 5.23 5.69
CA MET A 75 17.51 4.13 6.06
C MET A 75 17.95 2.93 5.24
N GLU A 76 18.44 1.90 5.91
CA GLU A 76 18.80 0.66 5.22
C GLU A 76 17.54 -0.19 5.05
N ILE A 77 17.27 -0.61 3.82
CA ILE A 77 16.17 -1.51 3.50
C ILE A 77 16.66 -2.93 3.77
N THR A 78 16.29 -3.48 4.93
CA THR A 78 16.60 -4.89 5.25
C THR A 78 15.51 -5.78 4.67
N ARG A 79 15.88 -6.61 3.68
CA ARG A 79 15.04 -7.68 3.17
C ARG A 79 14.75 -8.69 4.28
N VAL A 80 13.47 -8.95 4.53
CA VAL A 80 13.00 -10.00 5.44
C VAL A 80 12.38 -11.10 4.57
N PRO A 81 13.07 -12.23 4.38
CA PRO A 81 12.59 -13.30 3.52
C PRO A 81 11.24 -13.82 3.99
N THR A 82 10.33 -14.11 3.05
CA THR A 82 9.19 -14.98 3.31
C THR A 82 9.67 -16.42 3.30
N GLU A 83 9.71 -17.05 4.47
CA GLU A 83 9.85 -18.50 4.52
C GLU A 83 8.60 -19.13 3.90
N PHE A 84 8.74 -19.70 2.69
CA PHE A 84 7.78 -20.66 2.17
C PHE A 84 7.83 -21.89 3.10
N LEU A 85 7.00 -21.88 4.14
CA LEU A 85 6.74 -23.07 4.94
C LEU A 85 5.88 -24.00 4.08
N ALA A 86 6.53 -24.76 3.18
CA ALA A 86 5.94 -25.96 2.62
C ALA A 86 5.60 -26.87 3.82
N THR A 87 4.32 -27.03 4.12
CA THR A 87 3.83 -27.78 5.28
C THR A 87 4.57 -29.11 5.47
N PRO A 88 5.21 -29.37 6.62
CA PRO A 88 5.42 -30.74 7.05
C PRO A 88 4.08 -31.23 7.62
N ASN A 89 3.32 -31.96 6.80
CA ASN A 89 2.18 -32.80 7.20
C ASN A 89 0.98 -32.08 7.86
N ALA A 90 -0.16 -32.03 7.16
CA ALA A 90 -1.41 -31.42 7.63
C ALA A 90 -1.97 -32.02 8.95
N LEU A 91 -1.48 -33.19 9.38
CA LEU A 91 -1.86 -33.84 10.65
C LEU A 91 -0.98 -33.43 11.85
N LEU A 92 0.14 -32.73 11.62
CA LEU A 92 1.11 -32.35 12.66
C LEU A 92 1.26 -30.84 12.85
N ALA A 93 0.66 -30.03 11.98
CA ALA A 93 0.73 -28.58 12.02
C ALA A 93 -0.25 -27.97 13.05
N GLU A 94 -0.17 -28.41 14.30
CA GLU A 94 -0.77 -27.64 15.40
C GLU A 94 0.13 -26.43 15.69
N GLY A 95 -0.34 -25.22 15.36
CA GLY A 95 0.33 -23.97 15.72
C GLY A 95 0.82 -23.08 14.58
N VAL A 96 0.48 -23.36 13.32
CA VAL A 96 0.84 -22.51 12.18
C VAL A 96 -0.43 -21.90 11.58
N ALA A 97 -0.76 -20.70 12.07
CA ALA A 97 -1.75 -19.73 11.61
C ALA A 97 -2.71 -20.16 10.47
N GLU A 98 -3.69 -21.00 10.79
CA GLU A 98 -5.00 -20.82 10.19
C GLU A 98 -5.60 -19.51 10.76
N TRP A 99 -6.40 -18.81 9.95
CA TRP A 99 -7.32 -17.79 10.46
C TRP A 99 -8.32 -18.45 11.41
N SER A 100 -7.89 -18.68 12.64
CA SER A 100 -8.66 -19.33 13.69
C SER A 100 -9.17 -18.28 14.66
N LEU A 101 -10.22 -18.61 15.40
CA LEU A 101 -10.79 -17.74 16.42
C LEU A 101 -9.80 -17.38 17.55
N THR A 102 -8.64 -18.04 17.61
CA THR A 102 -7.71 -18.01 18.74
C THR A 102 -6.29 -17.52 18.40
N ALA A 103 -5.91 -17.36 17.12
CA ALA A 103 -4.58 -16.88 16.74
C ALA A 103 -4.66 -15.90 15.57
N MET A 104 -4.23 -14.65 15.79
CA MET A 104 -4.00 -13.65 14.74
C MET A 104 -2.50 -13.44 14.60
N SER A 105 -1.84 -14.22 13.74
CA SER A 105 -0.43 -14.00 13.41
C SER A 105 -0.34 -13.19 12.11
N ARG A 106 0.47 -12.14 12.13
CA ARG A 106 0.81 -11.37 10.93
C ARG A 106 1.85 -12.17 10.14
N ARG A 107 1.45 -13.05 9.19
CA ARG A 107 2.43 -13.82 8.41
C ARG A 107 2.18 -13.92 6.91
N LEU A 108 3.32 -14.10 6.22
CA LEU A 108 3.61 -13.98 4.80
C LEU A 108 3.65 -15.37 4.11
N VAL A 109 2.45 -15.94 3.97
CA VAL A 109 2.02 -17.09 3.13
C VAL A 109 1.93 -18.49 3.80
N TRP A 110 0.73 -18.78 4.32
CA TRP A 110 -0.09 -19.96 4.03
C TRP A 110 -1.58 -19.58 4.22
N GLY A 111 -2.46 -19.83 3.25
CA GLY A 111 -3.93 -19.68 3.38
C GLY A 111 -4.61 -18.50 2.68
N ASP A 112 -3.85 -17.56 2.10
CA ASP A 112 -4.40 -16.51 1.25
C ASP A 112 -4.55 -17.02 -0.19
N ASP A 113 -5.77 -16.96 -0.72
CA ASP A 113 -6.08 -17.37 -2.09
C ASP A 113 -7.09 -16.40 -2.68
N TYR A 114 -6.58 -15.24 -3.10
CA TYR A 114 -7.39 -14.21 -3.74
C TYR A 114 -8.13 -14.74 -4.98
N ALA A 115 -7.52 -15.67 -5.72
CA ALA A 115 -8.04 -16.17 -6.99
C ALA A 115 -9.11 -17.25 -6.78
N GLY A 116 -8.95 -18.13 -5.78
CA GLY A 116 -9.86 -19.22 -5.48
C GLY A 116 -10.96 -18.87 -4.48
N VAL A 117 -10.79 -17.86 -3.62
CA VAL A 117 -11.83 -17.44 -2.66
C VAL A 117 -12.71 -16.33 -3.26
N PRO A 118 -14.02 -16.56 -3.44
CA PRO A 118 -14.93 -15.54 -3.95
C PRO A 118 -15.14 -14.43 -2.93
N ARG A 119 -15.47 -13.23 -3.41
CA ARG A 119 -15.80 -12.09 -2.56
C ARG A 119 -17.00 -12.42 -1.66
N GLN A 120 -16.84 -12.16 -0.36
CA GLN A 120 -17.92 -12.31 0.60
C GLN A 120 -18.86 -11.10 0.51
N GLY A 121 -20.15 -11.37 0.33
CA GLY A 121 -21.17 -10.31 0.27
C GLY A 121 -21.39 -9.70 1.66
N MET A 122 -21.39 -8.36 1.75
CA MET A 122 -21.69 -7.66 3.00
C MET A 122 -23.10 -8.02 3.47
N PRO A 123 -23.25 -8.61 4.68
CA PRO A 123 -24.56 -8.84 5.26
C PRO A 123 -25.29 -7.50 5.41
N THR A 124 -26.53 -7.46 4.94
CA THR A 124 -27.36 -6.25 4.97
C THR A 124 -28.72 -6.57 5.56
N LEU A 125 -29.34 -5.56 6.17
CA LEU A 125 -30.74 -5.68 6.59
C LEU A 125 -31.64 -6.03 5.40
N PRO A 126 -32.74 -6.78 5.61
CA PRO A 126 -33.78 -6.93 4.61
C PRO A 126 -34.27 -5.58 4.11
N VAL A 127 -34.60 -5.46 2.82
CA VAL A 127 -35.02 -4.18 2.20
C VAL A 127 -36.08 -3.40 3.01
N PRO A 128 -37.13 -4.03 3.57
CA PRO A 128 -38.13 -3.31 4.38
C PRO A 128 -37.57 -2.67 5.65
N GLU A 129 -36.48 -3.21 6.19
CA GLU A 129 -35.88 -2.81 7.45
C GLU A 129 -34.76 -1.77 7.26
N ARG A 130 -34.44 -1.38 6.01
CA ARG A 130 -33.41 -0.38 5.70
C ARG A 130 -33.84 1.08 5.87
N GLY A 131 -34.97 1.34 6.53
CA GLY A 131 -35.46 2.71 6.77
C GLY A 131 -35.97 3.43 5.52
N ILE A 132 -36.41 2.69 4.49
CA ILE A 132 -36.97 3.32 3.28
C ILE A 132 -38.24 4.09 3.66
N GLY A 133 -38.20 5.42 3.52
CA GLY A 133 -39.32 6.31 3.83
C GLY A 133 -39.39 6.80 5.27
N THR A 134 -38.43 6.45 6.14
CA THR A 134 -38.41 6.93 7.54
C THR A 134 -37.73 8.30 7.71
N HIS A 135 -37.04 8.79 6.67
CA HIS A 135 -36.17 9.99 6.71
C HIS A 135 -35.01 9.88 7.72
N ASP A 136 -34.76 8.69 8.26
CA ASP A 136 -33.65 8.43 9.17
C ASP A 136 -32.42 7.99 8.38
N ASN A 137 -31.45 8.90 8.26
CA ASN A 137 -30.17 8.64 7.58
C ASN A 137 -29.10 8.08 8.52
N THR A 138 -29.44 7.80 9.79
CA THR A 138 -28.50 7.27 10.78
C THR A 138 -28.57 5.75 10.92
N LEU A 139 -29.57 5.13 10.29
CA LEU A 139 -29.75 3.68 10.33
C LEU A 139 -28.70 2.96 9.47
N GLU A 140 -27.85 2.17 10.12
CA GLU A 140 -26.88 1.32 9.45
C GLU A 140 -27.56 0.13 8.76
N SER A 141 -27.45 0.05 7.43
CA SER A 141 -28.00 -1.07 6.66
C SER A 141 -27.05 -2.24 6.49
N GLU A 142 -25.75 -2.01 6.67
CA GLU A 142 -24.68 -3.02 6.63
C GLU A 142 -24.40 -3.47 8.06
N ILE A 143 -24.66 -4.75 8.36
CA ILE A 143 -24.57 -5.27 9.74
C ILE A 143 -23.20 -5.87 10.08
N GLY A 144 -22.23 -5.69 9.17
CA GLY A 144 -20.87 -6.20 9.30
C GLY A 144 -20.74 -7.70 9.06
N PHE A 145 -19.48 -8.16 8.97
CA PHE A 145 -19.18 -9.58 8.84
C PHE A 145 -19.20 -10.29 10.20
N THR A 146 -19.73 -11.52 10.22
CA THR A 146 -19.44 -12.46 11.30
C THR A 146 -17.97 -12.89 11.21
N LYS A 147 -17.36 -13.33 12.31
CA LYS A 147 -15.96 -13.77 12.31
C LYS A 147 -15.63 -14.77 11.17
N PRO A 148 -16.43 -15.82 10.90
CA PRO A 148 -16.16 -16.75 9.79
C PRO A 148 -16.16 -16.08 8.42
N ILE A 149 -17.14 -15.21 8.13
CA ILE A 149 -17.21 -14.49 6.84
C ILE A 149 -16.04 -13.51 6.73
N GLY A 150 -15.70 -12.83 7.84
CA GLY A 150 -14.56 -11.93 7.90
C GLY A 150 -13.24 -12.65 7.61
N PHE A 151 -13.08 -13.89 8.09
CA PHE A 151 -11.90 -14.71 7.77
C PHE A 151 -11.85 -15.09 6.29
N GLU A 152 -12.95 -15.53 5.69
CA GLU A 152 -12.99 -15.84 4.25
C GLU A 152 -12.71 -14.59 3.39
N GLU A 153 -13.22 -13.42 3.77
CA GLU A 153 -12.89 -12.19 3.06
C GLU A 153 -11.43 -11.77 3.29
N ALA A 154 -10.86 -12.00 4.48
CA ALA A 154 -9.47 -11.67 4.80
C ALA A 154 -8.45 -12.54 4.05
N LYS A 155 -8.78 -13.81 3.76
CA LYS A 155 -7.96 -14.69 2.89
C LYS A 155 -7.78 -14.16 1.47
N ARG A 156 -8.56 -13.14 1.08
CA ARG A 156 -8.42 -12.43 -0.20
C ARG A 156 -7.46 -11.24 -0.10
N CYS A 157 -6.64 -11.14 0.95
CA CYS A 157 -5.62 -10.09 1.03
C CYS A 157 -4.57 -10.29 -0.07
N LEU A 158 -4.34 -9.27 -0.90
CA LEU A 158 -3.25 -9.26 -1.90
C LEU A 158 -1.86 -9.02 -1.30
N GLN A 159 -1.77 -8.92 0.04
CA GLN A 159 -0.53 -8.70 0.78
C GLN A 159 0.33 -7.56 0.21
N CYS A 160 -0.28 -6.39 -0.01
CA CYS A 160 0.37 -5.25 -0.67
C CYS A 160 1.64 -4.72 0.04
N GLN A 161 1.89 -5.14 1.29
CA GLN A 161 3.14 -4.90 1.99
C GLN A 161 4.34 -5.71 1.45
N LEU A 162 4.10 -6.71 0.59
CA LEU A 162 5.13 -7.53 -0.02
C LEU A 162 5.63 -6.90 -1.31
N ASN A 163 6.95 -6.95 -1.50
CA ASN A 163 7.65 -6.42 -2.66
C ASN A 163 8.31 -7.55 -3.41
N ILE A 164 8.40 -7.37 -4.73
CA ILE A 164 9.08 -8.31 -5.60
C ILE A 164 10.57 -7.98 -5.54
N PHE A 165 11.39 -8.92 -5.08
CA PHE A 165 12.84 -8.82 -5.12
C PHE A 165 13.40 -9.71 -6.21
N ILE A 166 14.47 -9.24 -6.86
CA ILE A 166 15.13 -9.95 -7.96
C ILE A 166 16.54 -10.33 -7.51
N ASP A 167 16.87 -11.60 -7.61
CA ASP A 167 18.25 -12.09 -7.55
C ASP A 167 18.86 -12.13 -8.95
N GLY A 168 19.65 -11.10 -9.27
CA GLY A 168 20.33 -10.98 -10.56
C GLY A 168 21.28 -12.14 -10.87
N ASN A 169 21.85 -12.81 -9.87
CA ASN A 169 22.79 -13.92 -10.08
C ASN A 169 22.10 -15.22 -10.50
N ARG A 170 20.82 -15.38 -10.12
CA ARG A 170 19.99 -16.54 -10.52
C ARG A 170 19.12 -16.26 -11.73
N CYS A 171 18.98 -15.01 -12.15
CA CYS A 171 18.21 -14.64 -13.32
C CYS A 171 18.93 -15.10 -14.60
N ILE A 172 18.21 -15.85 -15.45
CA ILE A 172 18.70 -16.32 -16.76
C ILE A 172 18.16 -15.49 -17.93
N LEU A 173 17.52 -14.34 -17.66
CA LEU A 173 16.95 -13.43 -18.66
C LEU A 173 15.99 -14.12 -19.66
N CYS A 174 15.17 -15.07 -19.19
CA CYS A 174 14.26 -15.85 -20.05
C CYS A 174 13.00 -15.11 -20.50
N ASN A 175 12.80 -13.85 -20.07
CA ASN A 175 11.61 -13.02 -20.32
C ASN A 175 10.28 -13.52 -19.73
N GLY A 176 10.25 -14.66 -19.02
CA GLY A 176 9.00 -15.25 -18.53
C GLY A 176 8.20 -14.34 -17.57
N CYS A 177 8.87 -13.59 -16.69
CA CYS A 177 8.21 -12.66 -15.77
C CYS A 177 7.58 -11.44 -16.47
N VAL A 178 8.19 -10.97 -17.57
CA VAL A 178 7.67 -9.89 -18.40
C VAL A 178 6.36 -10.34 -19.06
N ASP A 179 6.39 -11.54 -19.66
CA ASP A 179 5.24 -12.09 -20.38
C ASP A 179 4.08 -12.49 -19.45
N ALA A 180 4.38 -12.98 -18.24
CA ALA A 180 3.38 -13.40 -17.27
C ALA A 180 2.71 -12.22 -16.54
N CYS A 181 3.26 -11.00 -16.61
CA CYS A 181 2.75 -9.87 -15.86
C CYS A 181 1.44 -9.30 -16.47
N PRO A 182 0.29 -9.38 -15.77
CA PRO A 182 -0.98 -8.92 -16.32
C PRO A 182 -1.07 -7.39 -16.47
N HIS A 183 -0.23 -6.64 -15.74
CA HIS A 183 -0.17 -5.19 -15.78
C HIS A 183 0.97 -4.65 -16.65
N GLN A 184 1.76 -5.52 -17.29
CA GLN A 184 2.90 -5.14 -18.12
C GLN A 184 3.86 -4.15 -17.42
N CYS A 185 4.10 -4.35 -16.12
CA CYS A 185 4.94 -3.46 -15.31
C CYS A 185 6.39 -3.93 -15.16
N ILE A 186 6.78 -5.03 -15.80
CA ILE A 186 8.15 -5.56 -15.76
C ILE A 186 8.73 -5.42 -17.17
N GLU A 187 9.90 -4.81 -17.29
CA GLU A 187 10.59 -4.61 -18.57
C GLU A 187 12.06 -5.03 -18.48
N MET A 188 12.56 -5.62 -19.56
CA MET A 188 14.00 -5.81 -19.76
C MET A 188 14.52 -4.69 -20.65
N ILE A 189 15.45 -3.90 -20.13
CA ILE A 189 15.95 -2.69 -20.77
C ILE A 189 17.47 -2.73 -20.88
N SER A 190 18.02 -2.03 -21.88
CA SER A 190 19.46 -1.79 -21.94
C SER A 190 19.89 -0.85 -20.81
N LEU A 191 21.16 -0.96 -20.40
CA LEU A 191 21.71 -0.06 -19.37
C LEU A 191 21.62 1.43 -19.77
N ASP A 192 21.68 1.76 -21.06
CA ASP A 192 21.47 3.13 -21.57
C ASP A 192 20.09 3.70 -21.21
N ARG A 193 19.06 2.84 -21.14
CA ARG A 193 17.69 3.27 -20.89
C ARG A 193 17.42 3.55 -19.42
N ILE A 194 18.27 3.07 -18.49
CA ILE A 194 18.16 3.37 -17.06
C ILE A 194 18.16 4.90 -16.83
N HIS A 195 19.04 5.62 -17.52
CA HIS A 195 19.11 7.08 -17.46
C HIS A 195 17.78 7.75 -17.83
N SER A 196 17.01 7.20 -18.78
CA SER A 196 15.73 7.80 -19.18
C SER A 196 14.60 7.62 -18.17
N ILE A 197 14.77 6.72 -17.19
CA ILE A 197 13.75 6.42 -16.17
C ILE A 197 13.99 7.30 -14.93
N ASP A 198 15.18 7.21 -14.34
CA ASP A 198 15.48 7.85 -13.05
C ASP A 198 16.50 8.99 -13.14
N ASN A 199 16.97 9.31 -14.35
CA ASN A 199 18.07 10.27 -14.59
C ASN A 199 19.39 9.90 -13.90
N ASP A 200 19.52 8.64 -13.46
CA ASP A 200 20.69 8.10 -12.75
C ASP A 200 21.74 7.59 -13.76
N VAL A 201 22.70 8.47 -14.07
CA VAL A 201 23.82 8.16 -14.97
C VAL A 201 24.86 7.28 -14.27
N GLU A 202 25.09 7.50 -12.99
CA GLU A 202 26.13 6.81 -12.23
C GLU A 202 25.81 5.32 -12.09
N MET A 203 24.56 4.97 -11.81
CA MET A 203 24.12 3.58 -11.74
C MET A 203 24.29 2.85 -13.08
N ALA A 204 23.97 3.51 -14.19
CA ALA A 204 24.10 2.92 -15.53
C ALA A 204 25.58 2.67 -15.91
N GLU A 205 26.47 3.61 -15.58
CA GLU A 205 27.91 3.47 -15.82
C GLU A 205 28.54 2.39 -14.93
N MET A 206 28.16 2.34 -13.66
CA MET A 206 28.62 1.30 -12.72
C MET A 206 28.17 -0.10 -13.17
N ALA A 207 26.90 -0.25 -13.54
CA ALA A 207 26.39 -1.51 -14.06
C ALA A 207 27.13 -1.96 -15.33
N ARG A 208 27.51 -1.02 -16.20
CA ARG A 208 28.32 -1.31 -17.40
C ARG A 208 29.73 -1.78 -17.05
N ALA A 209 30.37 -1.18 -16.06
CA ALA A 209 31.71 -1.55 -15.64
C ALA A 209 31.74 -2.96 -15.05
N GLU A 210 30.74 -3.31 -14.24
CA GLU A 210 30.65 -4.60 -13.55
C GLU A 210 30.13 -5.73 -14.43
N LEU A 211 29.05 -5.48 -15.20
CA LEU A 211 28.33 -6.51 -15.97
C LEU A 211 28.69 -6.52 -17.47
N GLY A 212 29.40 -5.49 -17.94
CA GLY A 212 29.79 -5.32 -19.33
C GLY A 212 28.76 -4.57 -20.20
N PRO A 213 29.13 -4.26 -21.46
CA PRO A 213 28.32 -3.40 -22.33
C PRO A 213 27.02 -4.06 -22.84
N ASN A 214 26.95 -5.39 -22.83
CA ASN A 214 25.81 -6.17 -23.31
C ASN A 214 24.88 -6.62 -22.18
N ALA A 215 25.04 -6.06 -20.98
CA ALA A 215 24.17 -6.36 -19.87
C ALA A 215 22.78 -5.72 -20.05
N THR A 216 21.79 -6.36 -19.44
CA THR A 216 20.38 -5.95 -19.48
C THR A 216 19.90 -5.78 -18.04
N ALA A 217 19.22 -4.68 -17.77
CA ALA A 217 18.56 -4.46 -16.50
C ALA A 217 17.11 -4.91 -16.59
N MET A 218 16.64 -5.60 -15.55
CA MET A 218 15.22 -5.88 -15.37
C MET A 218 14.65 -4.84 -14.41
N VAL A 219 13.66 -4.07 -14.87
CA VAL A 219 13.05 -2.98 -14.12
C VAL A 219 11.59 -3.30 -13.87
N ILE A 220 11.11 -2.97 -12.67
CA ILE A 220 9.71 -3.13 -12.27
C ILE A 220 9.16 -1.73 -11.96
N ASP A 221 8.09 -1.34 -12.64
CA ASP A 221 7.28 -0.18 -12.26
C ASP A 221 6.42 -0.54 -11.04
N GLU A 222 6.89 -0.14 -9.85
CA GLU A 222 6.20 -0.38 -8.59
C GLU A 222 4.87 0.36 -8.47
N ARG A 223 4.62 1.40 -9.27
CA ARG A 223 3.33 2.13 -9.26
C ARG A 223 2.24 1.34 -9.99
N ALA A 224 2.61 0.67 -11.07
CA ALA A 224 1.70 -0.18 -11.84
C ALA A 224 1.59 -1.60 -11.25
N CYS A 225 2.62 -2.07 -10.54
CA CYS A 225 2.64 -3.40 -9.94
C CYS A 225 1.61 -3.56 -8.81
N ILE A 226 0.64 -4.45 -9.02
CA ILE A 226 -0.37 -4.79 -8.00
C ILE A 226 0.08 -5.89 -7.02
N ARG A 227 1.33 -6.35 -7.13
CA ARG A 227 1.95 -7.34 -6.22
C ARG A 227 1.20 -8.70 -6.21
N CYS A 228 0.73 -9.14 -7.37
CA CYS A 228 -0.04 -10.38 -7.51
C CYS A 228 0.77 -11.68 -7.36
N GLY A 229 2.10 -11.63 -7.34
CA GLY A 229 2.95 -12.82 -7.18
C GLY A 229 3.14 -13.69 -8.43
N ILE A 230 2.35 -13.52 -9.49
CA ILE A 230 2.40 -14.38 -10.70
C ILE A 230 3.81 -14.49 -11.31
N CYS A 231 4.58 -13.39 -11.32
CA CYS A 231 5.95 -13.41 -11.83
C CYS A 231 6.92 -14.29 -11.01
N VAL A 232 6.64 -14.47 -9.71
CA VAL A 232 7.40 -15.36 -8.82
C VAL A 232 7.05 -16.80 -9.14
N ASP A 233 5.76 -17.12 -9.25
CA ASP A 233 5.29 -18.47 -9.60
C ASP A 233 5.77 -18.93 -10.99
N TRP A 234 5.90 -17.99 -11.93
CA TRP A 234 6.35 -18.28 -13.29
C TRP A 234 7.88 -18.39 -13.43
N CYS A 235 8.65 -17.95 -12.43
CA CYS A 235 10.11 -17.86 -12.54
C CYS A 235 10.77 -19.25 -12.49
N PRO A 236 11.41 -19.74 -13.58
CA PRO A 236 11.97 -21.09 -13.61
C PRO A 236 13.21 -21.27 -12.74
N THR A 237 13.86 -20.18 -12.32
CA THR A 237 15.06 -20.21 -11.46
C THR A 237 14.79 -19.70 -10.05
N GLU A 238 13.53 -19.38 -9.74
CA GLU A 238 13.09 -18.83 -8.45
C GLU A 238 13.90 -17.59 -8.05
N CYS A 239 14.35 -16.79 -9.04
CA CYS A 239 15.13 -15.58 -8.80
C CYS A 239 14.27 -14.41 -8.29
N LEU A 240 12.95 -14.49 -8.50
CA LEU A 240 11.97 -13.53 -8.02
C LEU A 240 11.37 -14.02 -6.70
N THR A 241 11.26 -13.16 -5.70
CA THR A 241 10.64 -13.48 -4.39
C THR A 241 9.68 -12.38 -3.93
N MET A 242 8.64 -12.76 -3.18
CA MET A 242 7.68 -11.83 -2.57
C MET A 242 8.08 -11.54 -1.11
N ASP A 243 9.03 -10.64 -0.89
CA ASP A 243 9.55 -10.36 0.47
C ASP A 243 9.05 -9.04 1.04
N HIS A 244 9.10 -8.91 2.37
CA HIS A 244 8.86 -7.64 3.03
C HIS A 244 10.19 -6.94 3.31
N PHE A 245 10.19 -5.61 3.33
CA PHE A 245 11.34 -4.86 3.80
C PHE A 245 11.06 -4.17 5.11
N ARG A 246 12.03 -4.19 6.01
CA ARG A 246 12.00 -3.37 7.21
C ARG A 246 13.08 -2.31 7.08
N VAL A 247 12.74 -1.10 7.48
CA VAL A 247 13.74 -0.05 7.61
C VAL A 247 14.59 -0.28 8.86
N THR A 248 15.91 -0.22 8.70
CA THR A 248 16.89 -0.33 9.78
C THR A 248 17.60 1.03 9.97
N PRO A 249 17.71 1.53 11.23
CA PRO A 249 17.15 0.95 12.44
C PRO A 249 15.62 1.06 12.46
N ALA A 250 14.95 0.02 12.97
CA ALA A 250 13.52 0.09 13.19
C ALA A 250 13.24 1.22 14.19
N GLU A 251 12.31 2.11 13.87
CA GLU A 251 11.88 3.10 14.86
C GLU A 251 11.41 2.35 16.11
N PRO A 252 11.83 2.78 17.31
CA PRO A 252 11.34 2.19 18.54
C PRO A 252 9.84 2.41 18.57
N ARG A 253 9.09 1.36 18.26
CA ARG A 253 7.65 1.34 18.51
C ARG A 253 7.52 1.30 20.01
N GLU A 254 6.90 2.32 20.61
CA GLU A 254 6.25 2.13 21.89
C GLU A 254 5.30 0.94 21.67
N SER A 255 5.58 -0.19 22.30
CA SER A 255 4.64 -1.29 22.35
C SER A 255 3.41 -0.72 23.04
N VAL A 256 2.34 -0.50 22.27
CA VAL A 256 1.02 -0.49 22.90
C VAL A 256 0.88 -1.91 23.38
N ASP A 257 1.19 -2.14 24.65
CA ASP A 257 0.87 -3.37 25.36
C ASP A 257 -0.64 -3.54 25.21
N LEU A 258 -1.04 -4.24 24.16
CA LEU A 258 -2.41 -4.68 23.95
C LEU A 258 -2.69 -5.60 25.13
N ALA A 259 -3.38 -5.01 26.10
CA ALA A 259 -3.93 -5.63 27.28
C ALA A 259 -4.76 -6.85 26.86
N ILE A 260 -4.11 -8.00 26.72
CA ILE A 260 -4.73 -9.30 26.90
C ILE A 260 -4.66 -9.54 28.41
N VAL A 261 -5.52 -8.84 29.14
CA VAL A 261 -5.87 -9.26 30.50
C VAL A 261 -6.94 -10.32 30.31
N ALA A 262 -6.52 -11.58 30.40
CA ALA A 262 -7.45 -12.67 30.63
C ALA A 262 -7.84 -12.59 32.11
N ASP A 263 -9.07 -12.19 32.38
CA ASP A 263 -9.82 -12.63 33.55
C ASP A 263 -10.80 -13.73 33.11
#